data_AF-A0A2L0TT90-F1
#
_entry.id   AF-A0A2L0TT90-F1
#
_cell.length_a   1.000
_cell.length_b   1.000
_cell.length_c   1.000
_cell.angle_alpha   90.00
_cell.angle_beta   90.00
_cell.angle_gamma   90.00
#
_symmetry.space_group_name_H-M   'P 1'
#
loop_
_entity.id
_entity.type
_entity.pdbx_description
1 polymer ?
#
loop_
_entity_poly.entity_id
_entity_poly.type
_entity_poly.pdbx_seq_one_letter_code
_entity_poly.pdbx_strand_id
1 'polypeptide(L)'
;MSRLPAGWDGEAHGHWLQERRQEAIRCVLSRLNAETNKSVPLQLQFAYYLFLSGDPASAAQVLTLAYRSAPDNTEVLRNLCVCLSRSDQHERAVMHLVELVRREPDDYLVHDGLCTSLAKLGRHEEAAQAGTRALTLKDEAVSQPVAGWVLPAEGPDDWLAEQGEKQAVIAFSLWGVQPRYLRGALDNVLAAAYLYPGWRVRFYVDGSVPQGFLACLQEHGAEIKVQPDGQSQRQRLCWRFQVANDPGVGRFLVRDADSVLNLRERLAVDDWLASGRWFHIMRDWWSHTDLVLAGMWGGVAGVLPPLAPLMASYQPSTMETPNIDQWFLRDCLWRYLRQSARVHDRCFTPPGAVPWPQVAPPGNEHVGQDLFRARGDQQAIRLAPWIARLPCLR
;
A
#
# COMPACT_ATOMS: atom_id res chain seq x y z
N MET A 1 -15.62 -3.12 -10.42
CA MET A 1 -15.54 -1.65 -10.63
C MET A 1 -16.19 -0.98 -9.43
N SER A 2 -15.57 0.05 -8.85
CA SER A 2 -16.21 0.88 -7.83
C SER A 2 -17.48 1.51 -8.41
N ARG A 3 -18.52 1.72 -7.59
CA ARG A 3 -19.72 2.43 -8.05
C ARG A 3 -19.34 3.87 -8.36
N LEU A 4 -19.85 4.40 -9.48
CA LEU A 4 -19.70 5.81 -9.81
C LEU A 4 -20.41 6.64 -8.72
N PRO A 5 -19.72 7.60 -8.07
CA PRO A 5 -20.35 8.45 -7.06
C PRO A 5 -21.52 9.25 -7.66
N ALA A 6 -22.50 9.54 -6.82
CA ALA A 6 -23.69 10.28 -7.25
C ALA A 6 -23.31 11.68 -7.77
N GLY A 7 -23.88 12.06 -8.92
CA GLY A 7 -23.65 13.36 -9.54
C GLY A 7 -22.36 13.49 -10.35
N TRP A 8 -21.54 12.43 -10.46
CA TRP A 8 -20.42 12.42 -11.40
C TRP A 8 -20.91 12.29 -12.85
N ASP A 9 -20.21 12.95 -13.77
CA ASP A 9 -20.44 12.83 -15.20
C ASP A 9 -19.95 11.45 -15.68
N GLY A 10 -20.91 10.63 -16.12
CA GLY A 10 -20.65 9.26 -16.57
C GLY A 10 -19.92 9.17 -17.91
N GLU A 11 -20.09 10.15 -18.80
CA GLU A 11 -19.39 10.22 -20.08
C GLU A 11 -17.89 10.46 -19.83
N ALA A 12 -17.57 11.47 -19.02
CA ALA A 12 -16.21 11.74 -18.59
C ALA A 12 -15.58 10.54 -17.88
N HIS A 13 -16.34 9.84 -17.03
CA HIS A 13 -15.86 8.61 -16.40
C HIS A 13 -15.60 7.48 -17.40
N GLY A 14 -16.42 7.36 -18.44
CA GLY A 14 -16.18 6.45 -19.56
C GLY A 14 -14.85 6.71 -20.27
N HIS A 15 -14.54 7.98 -20.57
CA HIS A 15 -13.22 8.36 -21.10
C HIS A 15 -12.08 8.01 -20.14
N TRP A 16 -12.29 8.25 -18.83
CA TRP A 16 -11.30 7.93 -17.80
C TRP A 16 -10.97 6.44 -17.72
N LEU A 17 -11.99 5.57 -17.81
CA LEU A 17 -11.80 4.12 -17.80
C LEU A 17 -11.07 3.59 -19.05
N GLN A 18 -11.16 4.30 -20.17
CA GLN A 18 -10.46 3.96 -21.41
C GLN A 18 -9.07 4.61 -21.51
N GLU A 19 -8.53 5.08 -20.39
CA GLU A 19 -7.23 5.77 -20.30
C GLU A 19 -7.13 7.05 -21.14
N ARG A 20 -8.26 7.58 -21.63
CA ARG A 20 -8.35 8.86 -22.35
C ARG A 20 -8.41 10.02 -21.35
N ARG A 21 -7.34 10.17 -20.55
CA ARG A 21 -7.26 11.09 -19.40
C ARG A 21 -7.59 12.54 -19.76
N GLN A 22 -7.03 13.05 -20.85
CA GLN A 22 -7.23 14.44 -21.28
C GLN A 22 -8.68 14.70 -21.72
N GLU A 23 -9.33 13.74 -22.38
CA GLU A 23 -10.73 13.84 -22.78
C GLU A 23 -11.65 13.86 -21.56
N ALA A 24 -11.41 12.97 -20.60
CA ALA A 24 -12.16 12.94 -19.33
C ALA A 24 -12.08 14.29 -18.59
N ILE A 25 -10.87 14.83 -18.42
CA ILE A 25 -10.63 16.12 -17.75
C ILE A 25 -11.33 17.26 -18.50
N ARG A 26 -11.20 17.31 -19.84
CA ARG A 26 -11.84 18.34 -20.66
C ARG A 26 -13.37 18.27 -20.60
N CYS A 27 -13.93 17.06 -20.57
CA CYS A 27 -15.37 16.87 -20.46
C CYS A 27 -15.92 17.46 -19.16
N VAL A 28 -15.36 17.08 -18.00
CA VAL A 28 -15.79 17.63 -16.70
C VAL A 28 -15.60 19.14 -16.64
N LEU A 29 -14.48 19.67 -17.14
CA LEU A 29 -14.21 21.12 -17.16
C LEU A 29 -15.23 21.87 -18.02
N SER A 30 -15.62 21.33 -19.17
CA SER A 30 -16.65 21.92 -20.04
C SER A 30 -18.00 21.99 -19.33
N ARG A 31 -18.42 20.90 -18.66
CA ARG A 31 -19.65 20.85 -17.86
C ARG A 31 -19.62 21.88 -16.74
N LEU A 32 -18.53 21.92 -15.98
CA LEU A 32 -18.32 22.92 -14.92
C LEU A 32 -18.40 24.34 -15.48
N ASN A 33 -17.79 24.64 -16.62
CA ASN A 33 -17.80 25.99 -17.21
C ASN A 33 -19.20 26.42 -17.66
N ALA A 34 -20.05 25.50 -18.10
CA ALA A 34 -21.42 25.78 -18.48
C ALA A 34 -22.35 26.10 -17.29
N GLU A 35 -22.00 25.71 -16.08
CA GLU A 35 -22.80 25.96 -14.88
C GLU A 35 -22.53 27.34 -14.28
N THR A 36 -23.57 28.13 -14.01
CA THR A 36 -23.44 29.39 -13.26
C THR A 36 -23.03 29.13 -11.80
N ASN A 37 -23.68 28.15 -11.17
CA ASN A 37 -23.33 27.64 -9.84
C ASN A 37 -22.66 26.29 -10.00
N LYS A 38 -21.35 26.24 -9.73
CA LYS A 38 -20.55 25.04 -9.95
C LYS A 38 -21.01 23.90 -9.04
N SER A 39 -21.35 22.76 -9.63
CA SER A 39 -21.77 21.55 -8.95
C SER A 39 -20.64 20.93 -8.14
N VAL A 40 -20.89 20.71 -6.84
CA VAL A 40 -19.90 20.09 -5.93
C VAL A 40 -19.49 18.69 -6.41
N PRO A 41 -20.40 17.78 -6.81
CA PRO A 41 -20.02 16.50 -7.42
C PRO A 41 -19.07 16.61 -8.62
N LEU A 42 -19.30 17.57 -9.53
CA LEU A 42 -18.41 17.76 -10.68
C LEU A 42 -17.05 18.35 -10.27
N GLN A 43 -17.02 19.23 -9.28
CA GLN A 43 -15.77 19.74 -8.72
C GLN A 43 -14.95 18.62 -8.03
N LEU A 44 -15.62 17.72 -7.30
CA LEU A 44 -15.00 16.53 -6.70
C LEU A 44 -14.43 15.60 -7.77
N GLN A 45 -15.19 15.31 -8.83
CA GLN A 45 -14.73 14.50 -9.96
C GLN A 45 -13.52 15.15 -10.66
N PHE A 46 -13.56 16.46 -10.91
CA PHE A 46 -12.48 17.18 -11.55
C PHE A 46 -11.21 17.17 -10.70
N ALA A 47 -11.33 17.47 -9.40
CA ALA A 47 -10.21 17.42 -8.46
C ALA A 47 -9.61 16.01 -8.36
N TYR A 48 -10.44 14.96 -8.37
CA TYR A 48 -10.00 13.57 -8.39
C TYR A 48 -9.16 13.25 -9.64
N TYR A 49 -9.59 13.70 -10.83
CA TYR A 49 -8.81 13.50 -12.05
C TYR A 49 -7.50 14.28 -12.07
N LEU A 50 -7.49 15.52 -11.57
CA LEU A 50 -6.26 16.30 -11.42
C LEU A 50 -5.28 15.62 -10.46
N PHE A 51 -5.77 15.17 -9.31
CA PHE A 51 -4.98 14.46 -8.31
C PHE A 51 -4.32 13.20 -8.87
N LEU A 52 -5.10 12.35 -9.55
CA LEU A 52 -4.57 11.13 -10.18
C LEU A 52 -3.69 11.40 -11.41
N SER A 53 -3.76 12.61 -11.98
CA SER A 53 -2.86 13.06 -13.04
C SER A 53 -1.57 13.70 -12.50
N GLY A 54 -1.35 13.66 -11.18
CA GLY A 54 -0.14 14.19 -10.54
C GLY A 54 -0.17 15.69 -10.25
N ASP A 55 -1.34 16.34 -10.27
CA ASP A 55 -1.50 17.76 -9.97
C ASP A 55 -2.40 18.00 -8.73
N PRO A 56 -1.90 17.67 -7.52
CA PRO A 56 -2.64 17.91 -6.28
C PRO A 56 -2.78 19.40 -5.95
N ALA A 57 -1.91 20.26 -6.50
CA ALA A 57 -1.97 21.70 -6.25
C ALA A 57 -3.18 22.34 -6.92
N SER A 58 -3.42 22.03 -8.21
CA SER A 58 -4.64 22.48 -8.90
C SER A 58 -5.89 21.85 -8.32
N ALA A 59 -5.84 20.56 -7.95
CA ALA A 59 -6.94 19.90 -7.25
C ALA A 59 -7.32 20.62 -5.94
N ALA A 60 -6.33 21.05 -5.15
CA ALA A 60 -6.56 21.83 -3.93
C ALA A 60 -7.22 23.19 -4.22
N GLN A 61 -6.89 23.86 -5.33
CA GLN A 61 -7.53 25.12 -5.72
C GLN A 61 -9.02 24.92 -6.04
N VAL A 62 -9.35 23.89 -6.83
CA VAL A 62 -10.74 23.52 -7.15
C VAL A 62 -11.52 23.22 -5.87
N LEU A 63 -10.94 22.43 -4.97
CA LEU A 63 -11.60 22.05 -3.71
C LEU A 63 -11.69 23.21 -2.72
N THR A 64 -10.78 24.19 -2.77
CA THR A 64 -10.90 25.42 -1.99
C THR A 64 -12.12 26.23 -2.43
N LEU A 65 -12.39 26.31 -3.74
CA LEU A 65 -13.59 26.97 -4.25
C LEU A 65 -14.86 26.20 -3.88
N ALA A 66 -14.83 24.87 -4.01
CA ALA A 66 -15.94 24.00 -3.59
C ALA A 66 -16.27 24.16 -2.10
N TYR A 67 -15.25 24.22 -1.24
CA TYR A 67 -15.41 24.39 0.20
C TYR A 67 -16.04 25.75 0.55
N ARG A 68 -15.67 26.83 -0.15
CA ARG A 68 -16.29 28.15 0.04
C ARG A 68 -17.79 28.16 -0.27
N SER A 69 -18.22 27.41 -1.28
CA SER A 69 -19.64 27.30 -1.64
C SER A 69 -20.43 26.29 -0.79
N ALA A 70 -19.74 25.34 -0.15
CA ALA A 70 -20.36 24.29 0.66
C ALA A 70 -19.50 23.97 1.91
N PRO A 71 -19.42 24.89 2.89
CA PRO A 71 -18.53 24.76 4.06
C PRO A 71 -18.90 23.61 5.01
N ASP A 72 -20.12 23.09 4.90
CA ASP A 72 -20.60 21.96 5.69
C ASP A 72 -20.30 20.60 5.03
N ASN A 73 -19.81 20.58 3.79
CA ASN A 73 -19.50 19.34 3.09
C ASN A 73 -18.14 18.77 3.54
N THR A 74 -18.18 17.73 4.37
CA THR A 74 -16.96 17.10 4.93
C THR A 74 -16.18 16.30 3.90
N GLU A 75 -16.80 15.77 2.85
CA GLU A 75 -16.10 15.10 1.75
C GLU A 75 -15.18 16.08 0.99
N VAL A 76 -15.68 17.26 0.67
CA VAL A 76 -14.89 18.32 0.04
C VAL A 76 -13.72 18.72 0.92
N LEU A 77 -13.95 18.92 2.22
CA LEU A 77 -12.91 19.32 3.15
C LEU A 77 -11.86 18.21 3.35
N ARG A 78 -12.26 16.93 3.42
CA ARG A 78 -11.33 15.79 3.48
C ARG A 78 -10.45 15.72 2.25
N ASN A 79 -11.04 15.78 1.05
CA ASN A 79 -10.29 15.75 -0.20
C ASN A 79 -9.37 16.97 -0.33
N LEU A 80 -9.79 18.14 0.15
CA LEU A 80 -8.95 19.33 0.20
C LEU A 80 -7.72 19.10 1.09
N CYS A 81 -7.89 18.53 2.28
CA CYS A 81 -6.78 18.21 3.18
C CYS A 81 -5.78 17.25 2.55
N VAL A 82 -6.26 16.21 1.85
CA VAL A 82 -5.40 15.28 1.11
C VAL A 82 -4.60 16.02 0.03
N CYS A 83 -5.24 16.89 -0.75
CA CYS A 83 -4.58 17.65 -1.81
C CYS A 83 -3.57 18.67 -1.25
N LEU A 84 -3.90 19.34 -0.14
CA LEU A 84 -2.97 20.24 0.58
C LEU A 84 -1.75 19.46 1.08
N SER A 85 -1.95 18.31 1.71
CA SER A 85 -0.84 17.47 2.18
C SER A 85 0.03 16.94 1.05
N ARG A 86 -0.54 16.64 -0.13
CA ARG A 86 0.21 16.14 -1.30
C ARG A 86 0.91 17.25 -2.09
N SER A 87 0.57 18.51 -1.82
CA SER A 87 1.24 19.69 -2.37
C SER A 87 2.13 20.39 -1.34
N ASP A 88 2.59 19.65 -0.32
CA ASP A 88 3.47 20.08 0.77
C ASP A 88 2.96 21.29 1.60
N GLN A 89 1.65 21.57 1.55
CA GLN A 89 1.00 22.63 2.34
C GLN A 89 0.50 22.10 3.68
N HIS A 90 1.41 21.57 4.50
CA HIS A 90 1.08 20.80 5.70
C HIS A 90 0.45 21.64 6.81
N GLU A 91 0.85 22.88 7.02
CA GLU A 91 0.25 23.77 8.04
C GLU A 91 -1.22 24.04 7.72
N ARG A 92 -1.53 24.31 6.44
CA ARG A 92 -2.91 24.51 5.99
C ARG A 92 -3.73 23.23 6.11
N ALA A 93 -3.14 22.08 5.78
CA ALA A 93 -3.80 20.79 5.97
C ALA A 93 -4.15 20.56 7.44
N VAL A 94 -3.19 20.75 8.36
CA VAL A 94 -3.41 20.56 9.81
C VAL A 94 -4.54 21.44 10.33
N MET A 95 -4.63 22.71 9.91
CA MET A 95 -5.71 23.61 10.30
C MET A 95 -7.10 23.02 10.00
N HIS A 96 -7.29 22.53 8.76
CA HIS A 96 -8.57 21.94 8.34
C HIS A 96 -8.80 20.53 8.90
N LEU A 97 -7.75 19.75 9.11
CA LEU A 97 -7.83 18.42 9.71
C LEU A 97 -8.25 18.51 11.18
N VAL A 98 -7.71 19.46 11.94
CA VAL A 98 -8.12 19.72 13.33
C VAL A 98 -9.60 20.12 13.40
N GLU A 99 -10.08 20.91 12.43
CA GLU A 99 -11.50 21.23 12.30
C GLU A 99 -12.34 19.97 12.02
N LEU A 100 -11.91 19.12 11.08
CA LEU A 100 -12.58 17.86 10.77
C LEU A 100 -12.62 16.90 11.96
N VAL A 101 -11.55 16.77 12.74
CA VAL A 101 -11.52 15.92 13.95
C VAL A 101 -12.60 16.37 14.96
N ARG A 102 -12.89 17.67 15.06
CA ARG A 102 -13.97 18.16 15.94
C ARG A 102 -15.36 17.82 15.43
N ARG A 103 -15.55 17.75 14.10
CA ARG A 103 -16.83 17.45 13.46
C ARG A 103 -17.09 15.95 13.38
N GLU A 104 -16.07 15.17 13.05
CA GLU A 104 -16.11 13.73 12.78
C GLU A 104 -14.95 13.04 13.54
N PRO A 105 -15.03 12.93 14.88
CA PRO A 105 -13.92 12.43 15.70
C PRO A 105 -13.54 10.97 15.43
N ASP A 106 -14.45 10.20 14.83
CA ASP A 106 -14.29 8.77 14.55
C ASP A 106 -13.92 8.48 13.08
N ASP A 107 -13.65 9.52 12.28
CA ASP A 107 -13.17 9.34 10.91
C ASP A 107 -11.65 9.08 10.89
N TYR A 108 -11.26 7.81 10.71
CA TYR A 108 -9.85 7.43 10.64
C TYR A 108 -9.08 8.06 9.47
N LEU A 109 -9.73 8.48 8.38
CA LEU A 109 -9.06 9.13 7.25
C LEU A 109 -8.58 10.55 7.62
N VAL A 110 -9.31 11.22 8.51
CA VAL A 110 -8.92 12.52 9.04
C VAL A 110 -7.69 12.35 9.94
N HIS A 111 -7.69 11.34 10.80
CA HIS A 111 -6.53 11.04 11.65
C HIS A 111 -5.29 10.60 10.84
N ASP A 112 -5.47 9.86 9.74
CA ASP A 112 -4.39 9.55 8.79
C ASP A 112 -3.74 10.80 8.20
N GLY A 113 -4.58 11.72 7.70
CA GLY A 113 -4.14 13.00 7.13
C GLY A 113 -3.43 13.86 8.16
N LEU A 114 -3.94 13.87 9.40
CA LEU A 114 -3.37 14.62 10.52
C LEU A 114 -2.01 14.05 10.91
N CYS A 115 -1.90 12.74 11.07
CA CYS A 115 -0.62 12.05 11.31
C CYS A 115 0.43 12.41 10.26
N THR A 116 0.08 12.25 8.98
CA THR A 116 1.01 12.52 7.87
C THR A 116 1.46 13.98 7.86
N SER A 117 0.53 14.93 8.02
CA SER A 117 0.85 16.36 7.97
C SER A 117 1.65 16.82 9.19
N LEU A 118 1.30 16.35 10.39
CA LEU A 118 2.05 16.66 11.62
C LEU A 118 3.48 16.12 11.57
N ALA A 119 3.66 14.89 11.08
CA ALA A 119 4.98 14.29 10.94
C ALA A 119 5.86 15.10 9.97
N LYS A 120 5.29 15.61 8.88
CA LYS A 120 5.98 16.47 7.92
C LYS A 120 6.40 17.82 8.49
N LEU A 121 5.69 18.29 9.52
CA LEU A 121 6.04 19.48 10.29
C LEU A 121 7.02 19.20 11.45
N GLY A 122 7.48 17.95 11.62
CA GLY A 122 8.33 17.54 12.74
C GLY A 122 7.61 17.41 14.08
N ARG A 123 6.28 17.52 14.10
CA ARG A 123 5.43 17.40 15.30
C ARG A 123 5.15 15.93 15.61
N HIS A 124 6.22 15.17 15.88
CA HIS A 124 6.20 13.71 15.95
C HIS A 124 5.33 13.14 17.07
N GLU A 125 5.27 13.76 18.24
CA GLU A 125 4.42 13.28 19.35
C GLU A 125 2.93 13.36 18.97
N GLU A 126 2.50 14.48 18.39
CA GLU A 126 1.12 14.67 17.94
C GLU A 126 0.81 13.77 16.74
N ALA A 127 1.77 13.56 15.83
CA ALA A 127 1.64 12.61 14.74
C ALA A 127 1.44 11.18 15.25
N ALA A 128 2.19 10.76 16.27
CA ALA A 128 2.06 9.45 16.89
C ALA A 128 0.67 9.24 17.50
N GLN A 129 0.12 10.27 18.17
CA GLN A 129 -1.23 10.25 18.72
C GLN A 129 -2.29 10.10 17.62
N ALA A 130 -2.21 10.93 16.57
CA ALA A 130 -3.13 10.87 15.45
C ALA A 130 -3.07 9.52 14.71
N GLY A 131 -1.86 9.02 14.40
CA GLY A 131 -1.70 7.73 13.73
C GLY A 131 -2.16 6.55 14.58
N THR A 132 -1.93 6.60 15.90
CA THR A 132 -2.47 5.59 16.83
C THR A 132 -3.99 5.61 16.83
N ARG A 133 -4.62 6.80 16.87
CA ARG A 133 -6.09 6.91 16.80
C ARG A 133 -6.64 6.39 15.46
N ALA A 134 -5.97 6.68 14.34
CA ALA A 134 -6.35 6.16 13.03
C ALA A 134 -6.34 4.61 13.00
N LEU A 135 -5.28 3.99 13.53
CA LEU A 135 -5.15 2.54 13.60
C LEU A 135 -6.21 1.91 14.52
N THR A 136 -6.48 2.50 15.68
CA THR A 136 -7.53 2.04 16.60
C THR A 136 -8.91 2.09 15.95
N LEU A 137 -9.26 3.20 15.31
CA LEU A 137 -10.55 3.37 14.62
C LEU A 137 -10.72 2.38 13.46
N LYS A 138 -9.66 2.13 12.69
CA LYS A 138 -9.67 1.12 11.62
C LYS A 138 -9.89 -0.29 12.19
N ASP A 139 -9.21 -0.64 13.28
CA ASP A 139 -9.41 -1.93 13.94
C ASP A 139 -10.87 -2.08 14.41
N GLU A 140 -11.41 -1.09 15.12
CA GLU A 140 -12.79 -1.05 15.57
C GLU A 140 -13.78 -1.26 14.42
N ALA A 141 -13.57 -0.57 13.29
CA ALA A 141 -14.46 -0.63 12.12
C ALA A 141 -14.53 -2.01 11.45
N VAL A 142 -13.48 -2.83 11.53
CA VAL A 142 -13.38 -4.11 10.77
C VAL A 142 -13.11 -5.34 11.63
N SER A 143 -13.07 -5.18 12.96
CA SER A 143 -12.73 -6.19 13.97
C SER A 143 -13.71 -7.37 14.09
N GLN A 144 -14.91 -7.25 13.53
CA GLN A 144 -15.97 -8.24 13.67
C GLN A 144 -15.54 -9.61 13.12
N PRO A 145 -15.70 -10.70 13.90
CA PRO A 145 -15.30 -12.04 13.47
C PRO A 145 -16.18 -12.52 12.31
N VAL A 146 -15.59 -13.31 11.41
CA VAL A 146 -16.32 -13.99 10.34
C VAL A 146 -16.47 -15.46 10.71
N ALA A 147 -17.69 -15.98 10.62
CA ALA A 147 -17.98 -17.38 10.92
C ALA A 147 -17.14 -18.32 10.03
N GLY A 148 -16.54 -19.34 10.65
CA GLY A 148 -15.69 -20.33 9.96
C GLY A 148 -14.26 -19.86 9.68
N TRP A 149 -13.92 -18.60 9.92
CA TRP A 149 -12.55 -18.11 9.82
C TRP A 149 -11.82 -18.32 11.16
N VAL A 150 -11.36 -19.56 11.37
CA VAL A 150 -10.66 -19.99 12.59
C VAL A 150 -9.28 -20.51 12.21
N LEU A 151 -8.25 -20.13 12.96
CA LEU A 151 -6.90 -20.67 12.80
C LEU A 151 -6.83 -22.12 13.31
N PRO A 152 -5.89 -22.94 12.80
CA PRO A 152 -5.60 -24.24 13.40
C PRO A 152 -5.30 -24.12 14.90
N ALA A 153 -5.59 -25.17 15.67
CA ALA A 153 -5.48 -25.16 17.14
C ALA A 153 -4.01 -25.28 17.59
N GLU A 154 -3.25 -26.06 16.84
CA GLU A 154 -1.81 -26.22 16.92
C GLU A 154 -1.05 -24.93 16.55
N GLY A 155 0.24 -24.86 16.91
CA GLY A 155 1.11 -23.75 16.51
C GLY A 155 1.48 -23.82 15.03
N PRO A 156 1.95 -22.71 14.43
CA PRO A 156 2.32 -22.67 13.02
C PRO A 156 3.44 -23.66 12.64
N ASP A 157 4.37 -23.96 13.55
CA ASP A 157 5.45 -24.92 13.30
C ASP A 157 4.95 -26.37 13.30
N ASP A 158 4.15 -26.75 14.30
CA ASP A 158 3.54 -28.08 14.38
C ASP A 158 2.62 -28.32 13.18
N TRP A 159 1.78 -27.33 12.85
CA TRP A 159 0.93 -27.40 11.66
C TRP A 159 1.76 -27.59 10.39
N LEU A 160 2.80 -26.78 10.17
CA LEU A 160 3.64 -26.88 8.97
C LEU A 160 4.35 -28.23 8.87
N ALA A 161 4.79 -28.82 9.99
CA ALA A 161 5.44 -30.12 10.01
C ALA A 161 4.53 -31.24 9.45
N GLU A 162 3.21 -31.14 9.68
CA GLU A 162 2.23 -32.09 9.15
C GLU A 162 1.93 -31.89 7.65
N GLN A 163 2.27 -30.72 7.10
CA GLN A 163 1.99 -30.38 5.70
C GLN A 163 3.08 -30.80 4.72
N GLY A 164 4.13 -31.50 5.19
CA GLY A 164 5.28 -31.91 4.41
C GLY A 164 6.29 -30.78 4.15
N GLU A 165 7.31 -31.06 3.34
CA GLU A 165 8.31 -30.06 2.99
C GLU A 165 7.70 -28.93 2.15
N LYS A 166 7.63 -27.75 2.75
CA LYS A 166 7.11 -26.54 2.11
C LYS A 166 8.17 -25.44 2.06
N GLN A 167 8.19 -24.70 0.96
CA GLN A 167 9.18 -23.66 0.73
C GLN A 167 8.76 -22.34 1.39
N ALA A 168 9.70 -21.65 2.04
CA ALA A 168 9.49 -20.26 2.46
C ALA A 168 9.69 -19.31 1.27
N VAL A 169 8.79 -18.35 1.03
CA VAL A 169 8.79 -17.51 -0.18
C VAL A 169 8.68 -16.01 0.14
N ILE A 170 9.51 -15.18 -0.50
CA ILE A 170 9.35 -13.72 -0.53
C ILE A 170 8.76 -13.33 -1.88
N ALA A 171 7.52 -12.83 -1.87
CA ALA A 171 6.72 -12.59 -3.05
C ALA A 171 6.63 -11.10 -3.42
N PHE A 172 6.80 -10.83 -4.71
CA PHE A 172 6.75 -9.51 -5.32
C PHE A 172 5.84 -9.51 -6.56
N SER A 173 5.16 -8.39 -6.80
CA SER A 173 4.53 -8.11 -8.10
C SER A 173 5.46 -7.21 -8.90
N LEU A 174 5.65 -7.47 -10.20
CA LEU A 174 6.50 -6.65 -11.04
C LEU A 174 5.94 -6.55 -12.47
N TRP A 175 5.78 -5.33 -12.97
CA TRP A 175 5.37 -5.05 -14.34
C TRP A 175 6.01 -3.74 -14.82
N GLY A 176 6.03 -3.56 -16.14
CA GLY A 176 6.56 -2.39 -16.82
C GLY A 176 8.10 -2.34 -16.84
N VAL A 177 8.59 -1.17 -17.22
CA VAL A 177 10.01 -0.93 -17.53
C VAL A 177 10.65 0.14 -16.65
N GLN A 178 9.95 0.62 -15.62
CA GLN A 178 10.46 1.74 -14.81
C GLN A 178 11.67 1.30 -13.98
N PRO A 179 12.83 2.00 -14.07
CA PRO A 179 14.05 1.65 -13.34
C PRO A 179 13.86 1.56 -11.84
N ARG A 180 12.95 2.37 -11.27
CA ARG A 180 12.55 2.31 -9.85
C ARG A 180 12.26 0.88 -9.40
N TYR A 181 11.39 0.17 -10.14
CA TYR A 181 10.96 -1.18 -9.77
C TYR A 181 11.95 -2.25 -10.24
N LEU A 182 12.55 -2.09 -11.42
CA LEU A 182 13.51 -3.07 -11.93
C LEU A 182 14.80 -3.11 -11.10
N ARG A 183 15.34 -1.94 -10.72
CA ARG A 183 16.50 -1.87 -9.80
C ARG A 183 16.14 -2.46 -8.46
N GLY A 184 15.01 -2.05 -7.88
CA GLY A 184 14.54 -2.60 -6.61
C GLY A 184 14.36 -4.12 -6.63
N ALA A 185 13.79 -4.68 -7.70
CA ALA A 185 13.61 -6.13 -7.87
C ALA A 185 14.95 -6.88 -7.87
N LEU A 186 15.93 -6.43 -8.65
CA LEU A 186 17.26 -7.04 -8.67
C LEU A 186 17.96 -6.94 -7.31
N ASP A 187 17.92 -5.76 -6.71
CA ASP A 187 18.52 -5.48 -5.41
C ASP A 187 17.90 -6.35 -4.31
N ASN A 188 16.59 -6.59 -4.37
CA ASN A 188 15.89 -7.52 -3.49
C ASN A 188 16.35 -8.97 -3.64
N VAL A 189 16.61 -9.45 -4.87
CA VAL A 189 17.17 -10.80 -5.08
C VAL A 189 18.55 -10.92 -4.44
N LEU A 190 19.41 -9.92 -4.66
CA LEU A 190 20.76 -9.88 -4.10
C LEU A 190 20.73 -9.80 -2.56
N ALA A 191 19.88 -8.94 -2.00
CA ALA A 191 19.72 -8.78 -0.56
C ALA A 191 19.15 -10.05 0.10
N ALA A 192 18.16 -10.70 -0.52
CA ALA A 192 17.55 -11.92 0.01
C ALA A 192 18.53 -13.08 0.11
N ALA A 193 19.45 -13.22 -0.86
CA ALA A 193 20.47 -14.26 -0.85
C ALA A 193 21.36 -14.21 0.41
N TYR A 194 21.55 -13.02 0.99
CA TYR A 194 22.32 -12.83 2.22
C TYR A 194 21.44 -12.84 3.48
N LEU A 195 20.31 -12.14 3.45
CA LEU A 195 19.48 -11.91 4.63
C LEU A 195 18.56 -13.10 4.95
N TYR A 196 18.11 -13.82 3.93
CA TYR A 196 17.08 -14.87 4.05
C TYR A 196 17.56 -16.20 3.46
N PRO A 197 18.63 -16.81 4.00
CA PRO A 197 19.08 -18.11 3.55
C PRO A 197 17.95 -19.14 3.66
N GLY A 198 17.77 -19.93 2.60
CA GLY A 198 16.70 -20.93 2.51
C GLY A 198 15.34 -20.39 2.06
N TRP A 199 15.14 -19.08 1.94
CA TRP A 199 13.93 -18.51 1.35
C TRP A 199 14.07 -18.36 -0.17
N ARG A 200 12.97 -18.59 -0.89
CA ARG A 200 12.89 -18.38 -2.34
C ARG A 200 12.32 -17.01 -2.63
N VAL A 201 13.02 -16.20 -3.43
CA VAL A 201 12.43 -14.97 -3.98
C VAL A 201 11.57 -15.34 -5.19
N ARG A 202 10.35 -14.81 -5.26
CA ARG A 202 9.40 -15.05 -6.35
C ARG A 202 8.81 -13.75 -6.87
N PHE A 203 8.87 -13.56 -8.19
CA PHE A 203 8.22 -12.46 -8.88
C PHE A 203 7.02 -12.96 -9.69
N TYR A 204 5.88 -12.30 -9.49
CA TYR A 204 4.72 -12.42 -10.36
C TYR A 204 4.78 -11.31 -11.41
N VAL A 205 4.81 -11.67 -12.69
CA VAL A 205 5.14 -10.75 -13.81
C VAL A 205 4.17 -10.89 -14.99
N ASP A 206 4.02 -9.84 -15.80
CA ASP A 206 3.39 -9.92 -17.13
C ASP A 206 4.41 -9.69 -18.27
N GLY A 207 3.93 -9.73 -19.52
CA GLY A 207 4.78 -9.59 -20.71
C GLY A 207 5.44 -8.21 -20.88
N SER A 208 5.14 -7.24 -20.01
CA SER A 208 5.73 -5.90 -20.11
C SER A 208 7.13 -5.80 -19.48
N VAL A 209 7.57 -6.80 -18.70
CA VAL A 209 8.90 -6.83 -18.09
C VAL A 209 9.94 -7.34 -19.12
N PRO A 210 11.09 -6.66 -19.30
CA PRO A 210 12.09 -7.07 -20.30
C PRO A 210 12.61 -8.49 -20.08
N GLN A 211 12.60 -9.33 -21.12
CA GLN A 211 13.02 -10.74 -21.03
C GLN A 211 14.46 -10.92 -20.54
N GLY A 212 15.40 -10.09 -21.01
CA GLY A 212 16.79 -10.12 -20.54
C GLY A 212 16.93 -9.78 -19.04
N PHE A 213 16.01 -8.99 -18.50
CA PHE A 213 15.95 -8.73 -17.06
C PHE A 213 15.38 -9.93 -16.28
N LEU A 214 14.32 -10.57 -16.78
CA LEU A 214 13.78 -11.79 -16.18
C LEU A 214 14.82 -12.91 -16.13
N ALA A 215 15.57 -13.11 -17.22
CA ALA A 215 16.69 -14.06 -17.26
C ALA A 215 17.74 -13.73 -16.19
N CYS A 216 18.08 -12.45 -16.01
CA CYS A 216 19.00 -12.02 -14.95
C CYS A 216 18.46 -12.34 -13.54
N LEU A 217 17.17 -12.15 -13.26
CA LEU A 217 16.59 -12.52 -11.96
C LEU A 217 16.68 -14.04 -11.73
N GLN A 218 16.41 -14.84 -12.76
CA GLN A 218 16.50 -16.30 -12.71
C GLN A 218 17.95 -16.79 -12.52
N GLU A 219 18.93 -16.16 -13.17
CA GLU A 219 20.36 -16.40 -12.96
C GLU A 219 20.75 -16.25 -11.48
N HIS A 220 20.07 -15.37 -10.74
CA HIS A 220 20.29 -15.13 -9.31
C HIS A 220 19.31 -15.92 -8.41
N GLY A 221 18.64 -16.94 -8.96
CA GLY A 221 17.83 -17.89 -8.21
C GLY A 221 16.39 -17.44 -7.93
N ALA A 222 15.91 -16.35 -8.54
CA ALA A 222 14.51 -15.95 -8.41
C ALA A 222 13.58 -16.86 -9.21
N GLU A 223 12.43 -17.17 -8.64
CA GLU A 223 11.33 -17.84 -9.32
C GLU A 223 10.46 -16.82 -10.05
N ILE A 224 10.08 -17.11 -11.30
CA ILE A 224 9.21 -16.25 -12.11
C ILE A 224 7.86 -16.94 -12.33
N LYS A 225 6.77 -16.28 -11.93
CA LYS A 225 5.39 -16.68 -12.18
C LYS A 225 4.75 -15.72 -13.17
N VAL A 226 4.59 -16.17 -14.42
CA VAL A 226 3.93 -15.37 -15.46
C VAL A 226 2.44 -15.27 -15.17
N GLN A 227 1.89 -14.08 -15.31
CA GLN A 227 0.48 -13.74 -15.17
C GLN A 227 -0.08 -13.36 -16.55
N PRO A 228 -1.40 -13.55 -16.77
CA PRO A 228 -2.05 -13.10 -18.00
C PRO A 228 -1.84 -11.61 -18.26
N ASP A 229 -1.60 -11.25 -19.52
CA ASP A 229 -1.54 -9.86 -19.97
C ASP A 229 -2.92 -9.17 -19.87
N GLY A 230 -2.92 -7.83 -19.95
CA GLY A 230 -4.15 -7.03 -19.99
C GLY A 230 -4.91 -6.94 -18.66
N GLN A 231 -4.33 -7.41 -17.56
CA GLN A 231 -4.95 -7.32 -16.25
C GLN A 231 -4.95 -5.88 -15.70
N SER A 232 -6.00 -5.57 -14.95
CA SER A 232 -6.18 -4.27 -14.29
C SER A 232 -5.09 -4.01 -13.24
N GLN A 233 -4.85 -2.73 -12.93
CA GLN A 233 -3.89 -2.34 -11.90
C GLN A 233 -4.15 -3.01 -10.54
N ARG A 234 -5.42 -3.11 -10.12
CA ARG A 234 -5.83 -3.85 -8.92
C ARG A 234 -5.30 -5.29 -8.91
N GLN A 235 -5.45 -6.01 -10.02
CA GLN A 235 -4.97 -7.39 -10.12
C GLN A 235 -3.44 -7.44 -10.02
N ARG A 236 -2.74 -6.54 -10.73
CA ARG A 236 -1.27 -6.45 -10.69
C ARG A 236 -0.73 -6.23 -9.28
N LEU A 237 -1.33 -5.29 -8.53
CA LEU A 237 -0.98 -5.02 -7.14
C LEU A 237 -1.10 -6.28 -6.26
N CYS A 238 -2.10 -7.11 -6.53
CA CYS A 238 -2.42 -8.27 -5.69
C CYS A 238 -1.77 -9.59 -6.12
N TRP A 239 -1.01 -9.66 -7.22
CA TRP A 239 -0.39 -10.92 -7.66
C TRP A 239 0.49 -11.55 -6.59
N ARG A 240 1.29 -10.73 -5.89
CA ARG A 240 2.11 -11.16 -4.76
C ARG A 240 1.34 -11.82 -3.62
N PHE A 241 0.02 -11.62 -3.50
CA PHE A 241 -0.81 -12.30 -2.49
C PHE A 241 -1.12 -13.75 -2.85
N GLN A 242 -0.94 -14.18 -4.10
CA GLN A 242 -1.18 -15.57 -4.51
C GLN A 242 -0.32 -16.57 -3.71
N VAL A 243 0.83 -16.12 -3.21
CA VAL A 243 1.72 -16.90 -2.34
C VAL A 243 1.03 -17.45 -1.09
N ALA A 244 0.00 -16.76 -0.58
CA ALA A 244 -0.71 -17.13 0.64
C ALA A 244 -1.62 -18.36 0.46
N ASN A 245 -2.03 -18.68 -0.77
CA ASN A 245 -2.84 -19.85 -1.09
C ASN A 245 -2.08 -20.89 -1.94
N ASP A 246 -0.77 -20.71 -2.14
CA ASP A 246 0.05 -21.66 -2.90
C ASP A 246 0.34 -22.91 -2.05
N PRO A 247 -0.04 -24.13 -2.50
CA PRO A 247 0.12 -25.35 -1.71
C PRO A 247 1.57 -25.75 -1.48
N GLY A 248 2.51 -25.30 -2.32
CA GLY A 248 3.95 -25.55 -2.15
C GLY A 248 4.65 -24.59 -1.20
N VAL A 249 3.93 -23.60 -0.67
CA VAL A 249 4.49 -22.56 0.20
C VAL A 249 4.14 -22.86 1.66
N GLY A 250 5.13 -22.69 2.54
CA GLY A 250 4.98 -22.85 3.98
C GLY A 250 4.80 -21.50 4.64
N ARG A 251 5.88 -20.71 4.67
CA ARG A 251 5.88 -19.33 5.13
C ARG A 251 6.03 -18.37 3.96
N PHE A 252 5.41 -17.21 4.05
CA PHE A 252 5.52 -16.18 3.02
C PHE A 252 5.75 -14.79 3.60
N LEU A 253 6.47 -13.97 2.82
CA LEU A 253 6.57 -12.53 2.99
C LEU A 253 6.06 -11.87 1.71
N VAL A 254 5.34 -10.77 1.84
CA VAL A 254 4.85 -9.97 0.72
C VAL A 254 5.52 -8.61 0.76
N ARG A 255 6.18 -8.21 -0.34
CA ARG A 255 6.96 -6.97 -0.43
C ARG A 255 6.68 -6.19 -1.71
N ASP A 256 6.84 -4.87 -1.61
CA ASP A 256 6.90 -3.99 -2.79
C ASP A 256 8.29 -4.03 -3.41
N ALA A 257 8.38 -4.04 -4.74
CA ALA A 257 9.64 -4.26 -5.45
C ALA A 257 10.67 -3.14 -5.25
N ASP A 258 10.22 -1.92 -4.99
CA ASP A 258 11.06 -0.74 -4.72
C ASP A 258 11.47 -0.60 -3.24
N SER A 259 10.93 -1.46 -2.37
CA SER A 259 11.31 -1.57 -0.96
C SER A 259 12.32 -2.69 -0.79
N VAL A 260 13.61 -2.34 -0.68
CA VAL A 260 14.69 -3.33 -0.62
C VAL A 260 14.85 -3.89 0.79
N LEU A 261 14.88 -5.22 0.88
CA LEU A 261 15.11 -5.97 2.11
C LEU A 261 16.39 -5.49 2.83
N ASN A 262 16.32 -5.40 4.15
CA ASN A 262 17.44 -4.96 4.98
C ASN A 262 17.48 -5.71 6.33
N LEU A 263 18.56 -5.50 7.09
CA LEU A 263 18.78 -6.18 8.37
C LEU A 263 17.69 -5.87 9.40
N ARG A 264 17.19 -4.63 9.46
CA ARG A 264 16.14 -4.22 10.41
C ARG A 264 14.86 -5.01 10.20
N GLU A 265 14.45 -5.18 8.94
CA GLU A 265 13.35 -6.07 8.59
C GLU A 265 13.64 -7.51 9.01
N ARG A 266 14.82 -8.03 8.66
CA ARG A 266 15.18 -9.43 8.91
C ARG A 266 15.04 -9.80 10.40
N LEU A 267 15.47 -8.90 11.28
CA LEU A 267 15.35 -9.06 12.73
C LEU A 267 13.89 -9.07 13.20
N ALA A 268 13.03 -8.22 12.62
CA ALA A 268 11.60 -8.23 12.91
C ALA A 268 10.92 -9.52 12.41
N VAL A 269 11.40 -10.09 11.30
CA VAL A 269 10.95 -11.41 10.82
C VAL A 269 11.43 -12.52 11.74
N ASP A 270 12.67 -12.50 12.24
CA ASP A 270 13.16 -13.47 13.23
C ASP A 270 12.34 -13.46 14.52
N ASP A 271 12.05 -12.26 15.05
CA ASP A 271 11.19 -12.11 16.22
C ASP A 271 9.78 -12.70 15.97
N TRP A 272 9.21 -12.48 14.78
CA TRP A 272 7.95 -13.11 14.41
C TRP A 272 8.04 -14.64 14.35
N LEU A 273 9.05 -15.19 13.68
CA LEU A 273 9.23 -16.64 13.56
C LEU A 273 9.35 -17.30 14.94
N ALA A 274 10.04 -16.65 15.89
CA ALA A 274 10.18 -17.13 17.27
C ALA A 274 8.92 -16.95 18.12
N SER A 275 7.98 -16.09 17.72
CA SER A 275 6.81 -15.73 18.53
C SER A 275 5.66 -16.75 18.52
N GLY A 276 5.71 -17.75 17.64
CA GLY A 276 4.60 -18.69 17.43
C GLY A 276 3.32 -18.06 16.84
N ARG A 277 3.40 -16.83 16.32
CA ARG A 277 2.27 -16.14 15.68
C ARG A 277 2.14 -16.56 14.22
N TRP A 278 0.89 -16.64 13.74
CA TRP A 278 0.59 -17.07 12.37
C TRP A 278 0.93 -16.02 11.32
N PHE A 279 0.87 -14.73 11.69
CA PHE A 279 1.05 -13.61 10.77
C PHE A 279 2.01 -12.55 11.30
N HIS A 280 2.63 -11.81 10.39
CA HIS A 280 3.56 -10.71 10.67
C HIS A 280 3.15 -9.46 9.93
N ILE A 281 3.23 -8.32 10.62
CA ILE A 281 2.95 -7.01 10.05
C ILE A 281 4.00 -6.03 10.57
N MET A 282 4.46 -5.13 9.70
CA MET A 282 5.45 -4.12 10.03
C MET A 282 5.00 -2.72 9.64
N ARG A 283 5.16 -1.78 10.57
CA ARG A 283 4.94 -0.34 10.39
C ARG A 283 6.16 0.40 10.94
N ASP A 284 6.89 1.11 10.07
CA ASP A 284 8.18 1.73 10.43
C ASP A 284 8.25 3.21 10.06
N TRP A 285 7.12 3.80 9.64
CA TRP A 285 7.09 5.18 9.13
C TRP A 285 5.76 5.90 9.39
N TRP A 286 5.80 7.23 9.38
CA TRP A 286 4.67 8.09 9.73
C TRP A 286 3.45 8.00 8.80
N SER A 287 3.62 7.50 7.58
CA SER A 287 2.50 7.22 6.67
C SER A 287 1.98 5.79 6.78
N HIS A 288 2.56 4.96 7.64
CA HIS A 288 2.19 3.55 7.81
C HIS A 288 1.01 3.41 8.77
N THR A 289 -0.07 4.14 8.51
CA THR A 289 -1.23 4.23 9.42
C THR A 289 -2.36 3.26 9.07
N ASP A 290 -2.11 2.24 8.25
CA ASP A 290 -3.09 1.18 7.94
C ASP A 290 -2.83 -0.10 8.73
N LEU A 291 -3.86 -0.93 8.90
CA LEU A 291 -3.77 -2.14 9.73
C LEU A 291 -2.77 -3.15 9.18
N VAL A 292 -2.75 -3.28 7.85
CA VAL A 292 -1.84 -4.15 7.10
C VAL A 292 -1.38 -3.37 5.88
N LEU A 293 -0.08 -3.11 5.72
CA LEU A 293 0.43 -2.52 4.49
C LEU A 293 0.68 -3.63 3.46
N ALA A 294 0.29 -3.38 2.21
CA ALA A 294 0.28 -4.41 1.18
C ALA A 294 1.67 -4.99 0.85
N GLY A 295 2.73 -4.22 1.05
CA GLY A 295 4.13 -4.64 0.90
C GLY A 295 4.87 -4.90 2.23
N MET A 296 4.19 -5.01 3.38
CA MET A 296 4.86 -5.13 4.70
C MET A 296 4.20 -6.17 5.61
N TRP A 297 3.78 -7.30 5.03
CA TRP A 297 3.15 -8.38 5.78
C TRP A 297 3.65 -9.76 5.36
N GLY A 298 3.35 -10.76 6.17
CA GLY A 298 3.71 -12.14 5.94
C GLY A 298 2.90 -13.09 6.80
N GLY A 299 3.04 -14.38 6.57
CA GLY A 299 2.29 -15.38 7.30
C GLY A 299 2.62 -16.81 6.91
N VAL A 300 1.78 -17.73 7.40
CA VAL A 300 1.76 -19.12 6.97
C VAL A 300 0.77 -19.28 5.81
N ALA A 301 1.19 -19.90 4.72
CA ALA A 301 0.34 -20.15 3.56
C ALA A 301 -0.59 -21.35 3.82
N GLY A 302 -1.76 -21.33 3.19
CA GLY A 302 -2.76 -22.40 3.28
C GLY A 302 -3.75 -22.28 4.42
N VAL A 303 -3.55 -21.35 5.38
CA VAL A 303 -4.56 -21.07 6.43
C VAL A 303 -5.49 -19.92 6.08
N LEU A 304 -5.11 -19.08 5.11
CA LEU A 304 -5.97 -17.99 4.63
C LEU A 304 -7.09 -18.52 3.72
N PRO A 305 -8.28 -17.89 3.73
CA PRO A 305 -9.32 -18.19 2.76
C PRO A 305 -8.82 -17.91 1.33
N PRO A 306 -9.48 -18.46 0.28
CA PRO A 306 -9.09 -18.20 -1.10
C PRO A 306 -9.13 -16.70 -1.43
N LEU A 307 -7.97 -16.08 -1.63
CA LEU A 307 -7.84 -14.63 -1.78
C LEU A 307 -8.33 -14.12 -3.14
N ALA A 308 -8.14 -14.91 -4.21
CA ALA A 308 -8.57 -14.53 -5.56
C ALA A 308 -10.08 -14.21 -5.67
N PRO A 309 -11.01 -15.10 -5.23
CA PRO A 309 -12.44 -14.77 -5.27
C PRO A 309 -12.83 -13.64 -4.30
N LEU A 310 -12.17 -13.53 -3.14
CA LEU A 310 -12.40 -12.40 -2.22
C LEU A 310 -12.01 -11.07 -2.87
N MET A 311 -10.86 -11.01 -3.54
CA MET A 311 -10.41 -9.81 -4.26
C MET A 311 -11.33 -9.44 -5.43
N ALA A 312 -11.80 -10.44 -6.17
CA ALA A 312 -12.70 -10.24 -7.31
C ALA A 312 -14.06 -9.67 -6.89
N SER A 313 -14.55 -10.07 -5.71
CA SER A 313 -15.83 -9.61 -5.16
C SER A 313 -15.72 -8.33 -4.33
N TYR A 314 -14.51 -7.96 -3.88
CA TYR A 314 -14.30 -6.79 -3.05
C TYR A 314 -14.65 -5.48 -3.79
N GLN A 315 -15.51 -4.67 -3.18
CA GLN A 315 -15.89 -3.35 -3.67
C GLN A 315 -15.65 -2.33 -2.56
N PRO A 316 -14.70 -1.38 -2.73
CA PRO A 316 -14.53 -0.31 -1.77
C PRO A 316 -15.76 0.61 -1.76
N SER A 317 -16.02 1.25 -0.62
CA SER A 317 -17.08 2.24 -0.48
C SER A 317 -16.79 3.56 -1.20
N THR A 318 -15.50 3.83 -1.48
CA THR A 318 -15.01 5.02 -2.17
C THR A 318 -14.46 4.69 -3.55
N MET A 319 -14.20 5.73 -4.35
CA MET A 319 -13.55 5.56 -5.65
C MET A 319 -12.16 4.92 -5.49
N GLU A 320 -11.85 3.97 -6.36
CA GLU A 320 -10.63 3.18 -6.31
C GLU A 320 -9.38 4.01 -6.57
N THR A 321 -8.39 3.91 -5.69
CA THR A 321 -7.03 4.44 -5.89
C THR A 321 -6.02 3.29 -5.91
N PRO A 322 -4.74 3.55 -6.27
CA PRO A 322 -3.69 2.54 -6.23
C PRO A 322 -3.35 1.94 -4.85
N ASN A 323 -4.17 2.18 -3.82
CA ASN A 323 -4.07 1.61 -2.47
C ASN A 323 -5.11 0.49 -2.23
N ILE A 324 -5.78 0.03 -3.29
CA ILE A 324 -6.88 -0.93 -3.21
C ILE A 324 -6.47 -2.27 -2.60
N ASP A 325 -5.22 -2.69 -2.82
CA ASP A 325 -4.63 -3.90 -2.24
C ASP A 325 -4.55 -3.78 -0.72
N GLN A 326 -4.14 -2.62 -0.21
CA GLN A 326 -4.09 -2.31 1.21
C GLN A 326 -5.50 -2.25 1.84
N TRP A 327 -6.45 -1.61 1.15
CA TRP A 327 -7.83 -1.54 1.63
C TRP A 327 -8.48 -2.92 1.69
N PHE A 328 -8.21 -3.79 0.72
CA PHE A 328 -8.64 -5.18 0.76
C PHE A 328 -8.08 -5.92 1.99
N LEU A 329 -6.80 -5.76 2.29
CA LEU A 329 -6.22 -6.41 3.48
C LEU A 329 -6.89 -5.93 4.77
N ARG A 330 -7.12 -4.61 4.92
CA ARG A 330 -7.85 -4.03 6.05
C ARG A 330 -9.30 -4.52 6.12
N ASP A 331 -10.05 -4.33 5.05
CA ASP A 331 -11.51 -4.50 5.03
C ASP A 331 -11.94 -5.96 4.95
N CYS A 332 -11.09 -6.85 4.45
CA CYS A 332 -11.41 -8.27 4.28
C CYS A 332 -10.62 -9.16 5.23
N LEU A 333 -9.28 -9.03 5.26
CA LEU A 333 -8.43 -10.04 5.90
C LEU A 333 -8.06 -9.73 7.35
N TRP A 334 -8.02 -8.46 7.75
CA TRP A 334 -7.53 -8.06 9.07
C TRP A 334 -8.21 -8.82 10.22
N ARG A 335 -9.52 -9.04 10.14
CA ARG A 335 -10.30 -9.83 11.11
C ARG A 335 -9.83 -11.27 11.30
N TYR A 336 -9.19 -11.87 10.29
CA TYR A 336 -8.52 -13.15 10.41
C TYR A 336 -7.10 -13.00 10.94
N LEU A 337 -6.33 -12.08 10.35
CA LEU A 337 -4.93 -11.87 10.68
C LEU A 337 -4.73 -11.51 12.16
N ARG A 338 -5.62 -10.66 12.71
CA ARG A 338 -5.55 -10.18 14.10
C ARG A 338 -5.72 -11.27 15.16
N GLN A 339 -6.23 -12.45 14.78
CA GLN A 339 -6.33 -13.60 15.70
C GLN A 339 -4.95 -14.06 16.18
N SER A 340 -3.91 -13.92 15.35
CA SER A 340 -2.53 -14.25 15.71
C SER A 340 -1.52 -13.51 14.84
N ALA A 341 -1.43 -12.20 15.03
CA ALA A 341 -0.44 -11.35 14.38
C ALA A 341 0.65 -10.89 15.36
N ARG A 342 1.91 -10.94 14.92
CA ARG A 342 3.01 -10.19 15.53
C ARG A 342 3.17 -8.87 14.76
N VAL A 343 2.84 -7.76 15.41
CA VAL A 343 2.80 -6.44 14.75
C VAL A 343 3.90 -5.54 15.29
N HIS A 344 4.92 -5.28 14.48
CA HIS A 344 6.00 -4.36 14.82
C HIS A 344 5.63 -2.95 14.39
N ASP A 345 5.66 -2.00 15.33
CA ASP A 345 5.35 -0.60 15.08
C ASP A 345 6.41 0.32 15.70
N ARG A 346 6.92 1.26 14.91
CA ARG A 346 7.91 2.25 15.36
C ARG A 346 7.25 3.55 15.79
N CYS A 347 6.22 3.98 15.07
CA CYS A 347 5.69 5.34 15.13
C CYS A 347 4.43 5.42 15.98
N PHE A 348 3.71 4.31 16.12
CA PHE A 348 2.39 4.27 16.73
C PHE A 348 2.32 3.17 17.80
N THR A 349 1.37 3.30 18.71
CA THR A 349 1.17 2.35 19.80
C THR A 349 -0.29 1.87 19.89
N PRO A 350 -0.89 1.34 18.80
CA PRO A 350 -2.22 0.74 18.89
C PRO A 350 -2.16 -0.55 19.73
N PRO A 351 -3.30 -1.01 20.29
CA PRO A 351 -3.34 -2.24 21.07
C PRO A 351 -2.71 -3.43 20.35
N GLY A 352 -1.82 -4.15 21.04
CA GLY A 352 -1.15 -5.36 20.51
C GLY A 352 0.08 -5.09 19.64
N ALA A 353 0.39 -3.84 19.28
CA ALA A 353 1.65 -3.52 18.62
C ALA A 353 2.83 -3.64 19.59
N VAL A 354 3.98 -4.00 19.05
CA VAL A 354 5.24 -4.13 19.78
C VAL A 354 6.35 -3.29 19.15
N PRO A 355 7.35 -2.85 19.95
CA PRO A 355 8.48 -2.12 19.41
C PRO A 355 9.30 -3.01 18.46
N TRP A 356 10.00 -2.37 17.53
CA TRP A 356 10.97 -3.04 16.67
C TRP A 356 12.13 -3.63 17.49
N PRO A 357 12.71 -4.79 17.10
CA PRO A 357 13.82 -5.41 17.83
C PRO A 357 15.10 -4.57 17.82
N GLN A 358 15.23 -3.65 16.86
CA GLN A 358 16.35 -2.73 16.73
C GLN A 358 15.91 -1.29 17.00
N VAL A 359 16.82 -0.49 17.54
CA VAL A 359 16.67 0.96 17.64
C VAL A 359 16.35 1.57 16.28
N ALA A 360 15.51 2.60 16.28
CA ALA A 360 15.15 3.35 15.08
C ALA A 360 16.40 3.87 14.34
N PRO A 361 16.48 3.69 13.01
CA PRO A 361 17.57 4.25 12.22
C PRO A 361 17.48 5.79 12.16
N PRO A 362 18.60 6.49 11.94
CA PRO A 362 18.63 7.94 11.91
C PRO A 362 17.89 8.51 10.69
N GLY A 363 17.39 9.74 10.84
CA GLY A 363 16.72 10.47 9.76
C GLY A 363 15.46 9.76 9.26
N ASN A 364 15.29 9.74 7.94
CA ASN A 364 14.08 9.22 7.28
C ASN A 364 14.21 7.75 6.85
N GLU A 365 15.23 7.04 7.31
CA GLU A 365 15.39 5.63 6.95
C GLU A 365 14.30 4.79 7.63
N HIS A 366 13.69 3.89 6.88
CA HIS A 366 12.66 2.98 7.38
C HIS A 366 12.52 1.74 6.49
N VAL A 367 11.99 0.66 7.05
CA VAL A 367 11.54 -0.51 6.27
C VAL A 367 10.32 -0.11 5.45
N GLY A 368 10.25 -0.56 4.19
CA GLY A 368 9.17 -0.19 3.25
C GLY A 368 9.41 1.12 2.50
N GLN A 369 10.60 1.72 2.62
CA GLN A 369 10.93 2.94 1.89
C GLN A 369 11.18 2.66 0.41
N ASP A 370 10.75 3.58 -0.45
CA ASP A 370 11.15 3.63 -1.86
C ASP A 370 12.65 3.94 -1.96
N LEU A 371 13.47 2.89 -2.15
CA LEU A 371 14.92 3.03 -2.15
C LEU A 371 15.40 3.86 -3.35
N PHE A 372 14.72 3.78 -4.49
CA PHE A 372 15.09 4.53 -5.68
C PHE A 372 14.99 6.03 -5.42
N ARG A 373 13.91 6.48 -4.75
CA ARG A 373 13.74 7.89 -4.37
C ARG A 373 14.68 8.29 -3.24
N ALA A 374 14.87 7.44 -2.23
CA ALA A 374 15.63 7.79 -1.04
C ALA A 374 17.15 7.77 -1.27
N ARG A 375 17.66 6.79 -2.03
CA ARG A 375 19.08 6.48 -2.18
C ARG A 375 19.41 5.95 -3.59
N GLY A 376 18.75 6.46 -4.62
CA GLY A 376 18.89 6.00 -6.02
C GLY A 376 20.32 6.01 -6.55
N ASP A 377 21.13 7.01 -6.19
CA ASP A 377 22.54 7.08 -6.62
C ASP A 377 23.39 5.98 -5.97
N GLN A 378 23.19 5.73 -4.68
CA GLN A 378 23.88 4.65 -3.95
C GLN A 378 23.45 3.28 -4.48
N GLN A 379 22.15 3.11 -4.80
CA GLN A 379 21.64 1.91 -5.46
C GLN A 379 22.27 1.73 -6.84
N ALA A 380 22.39 2.80 -7.64
CA ALA A 380 23.00 2.74 -8.97
C ALA A 380 24.48 2.33 -8.92
N ILE A 381 25.24 2.84 -7.94
CA ILE A 381 26.63 2.43 -7.72
C ILE A 381 26.71 0.93 -7.40
N ARG A 382 25.87 0.45 -6.47
CA ARG A 382 25.83 -0.97 -6.09
C ARG A 382 25.46 -1.86 -7.28
N LEU A 383 24.52 -1.42 -8.12
CA LEU A 383 24.03 -2.18 -9.27
C LEU A 383 24.79 -1.91 -10.58
N ALA A 384 25.88 -1.14 -10.55
CA ALA A 384 26.61 -0.71 -11.74
C ALA A 384 26.99 -1.86 -12.70
N PRO A 385 27.44 -3.05 -12.24
CA PRO A 385 27.75 -4.17 -13.13
C PRO A 385 26.54 -4.63 -13.97
N TRP A 386 25.35 -4.63 -13.37
CA TRP A 386 24.11 -5.02 -14.04
C TRP A 386 23.57 -3.90 -14.92
N ILE A 387 23.66 -2.63 -14.50
CA ILE A 387 23.24 -1.48 -15.31
C ILE A 387 24.07 -1.36 -16.60
N ALA A 388 25.36 -1.71 -16.54
CA ALA A 388 26.21 -1.77 -17.72
C ALA A 388 25.74 -2.83 -18.73
N ARG A 389 25.28 -4.00 -18.23
CA ARG A 389 24.82 -5.15 -19.03
C ARG A 389 23.37 -5.03 -19.52
N LEU A 390 22.49 -4.44 -18.74
CA LEU A 390 21.04 -4.43 -18.94
C LEU A 390 20.53 -2.98 -19.10
N PRO A 391 20.31 -2.50 -20.35
CA PRO A 391 19.88 -1.13 -20.60
C PRO A 391 18.56 -0.74 -19.94
N CYS A 392 17.67 -1.69 -19.67
CA CYS A 392 16.41 -1.45 -18.96
C CYS A 392 16.57 -1.00 -17.50
N LEU A 393 17.77 -1.13 -16.93
CA LEU A 393 18.08 -0.64 -15.59
C LEU A 393 18.58 0.80 -15.56
N ARG A 394 18.75 1.47 -16.71
CA ARG A 394 19.31 2.83 -16.78
C ARG A 394 18.33 3.90 -16.34
#